data_AF-A0A964Q672-F1
#
_entry.id   AF-A0A964Q672-F1
#
_cell.length_a   1.000
_cell.length_b   1.000
_cell.length_c   1.000
_cell.angle_alpha   90.00
_cell.angle_beta   90.00
_cell.angle_gamma   90.00
#
_symmetry.space_group_name_H-M   'P 1'
#
loop_
_entity.id
_entity.type
_entity.pdbx_description
1 polymer ?
#
loop_
_entity_poly.entity_id
_entity_poly.type
_entity_poly.pdbx_seq_one_letter_code
_entity_poly.pdbx_strand_id
1 'polypeptide(L)'
;MRMILPFEFRCFKCVTALLVMGSVLSCQRQQPPPLYKFDTGVADIVVTKPPKLYDVSLATATENRILHSPSDQPGDHFGASIAITLTTLVVGAPNTTGGGAAWVFDLADANAAPIKLIAPYLSSRGACGASVAISDSGRFIAVGAPNSTVQNIPNVGVVHVWEKKDGQWTYEAAYAREDLLENSMLGKTVAINDETLLAGAPFATRLIPIKIPSKMDPDVYTIEYKNIPAHGVIATWMRVNNEWIEDALLSPDNFIDNAEFGAAMSLKGVQLIVGAPCARASEQIQAGKSYIFIRRISGWPQSPVTDIAQTGSRIFKDDSNTISGNGPYNHFGWAVNILGTIALAGTPGDSHGNLQNCGSINIYQRITERTWIPSQYIHAADGSDYDAFGSAVGIAQTQFVIGAPMKSENDLEKVGAVYIYQFIQNSDPFVDEFVVKLLPLQPVAQARFGSVLACTSDIIAISAPGTTYYSNQGKIYIFNRSEISWGVPGPTITTTTIQPPSANSTTESDVAPSQGEIAAP
;
A
#
# COMPACT_ATOMS: atom_id res chain seq x y z
N MET A 1 1.12 -36.36 -40.53
CA MET A 1 1.25 -37.84 -40.56
C MET A 1 1.55 -38.30 -39.13
N ARG A 2 0.77 -39.25 -38.60
CA ARG A 2 0.71 -39.69 -37.20
C ARG A 2 1.85 -40.67 -36.82
N MET A 3 1.96 -40.90 -35.49
CA MET A 3 2.57 -42.02 -34.74
C MET A 3 4.05 -41.87 -34.34
N ILE A 4 4.56 -42.38 -33.21
CA ILE A 4 4.15 -42.68 -31.81
C ILE A 4 5.37 -43.45 -31.23
N LEU A 5 5.95 -42.95 -30.11
CA LEU A 5 6.74 -43.62 -29.03
C LEU A 5 8.05 -44.39 -29.37
N PRO A 6 8.87 -44.77 -28.35
CA PRO A 6 9.31 -44.08 -27.12
C PRO A 6 10.86 -44.20 -26.93
N PHE A 7 11.55 -43.36 -26.13
CA PHE A 7 12.83 -43.79 -25.53
C PHE A 7 13.24 -43.01 -24.26
N GLU A 8 13.85 -43.79 -23.38
CA GLU A 8 14.31 -43.66 -21.99
C GLU A 8 15.00 -42.35 -21.55
N PHE A 9 14.73 -41.94 -20.30
CA PHE A 9 15.74 -41.27 -19.46
C PHE A 9 16.24 -42.23 -18.39
N ARG A 10 17.49 -42.69 -18.57
CA ARG A 10 18.27 -43.42 -17.58
C ARG A 10 18.76 -42.45 -16.51
N CYS A 11 18.43 -42.73 -15.26
CA CYS A 11 19.11 -42.20 -14.10
C CYS A 11 20.09 -43.27 -13.59
N PHE A 12 21.38 -42.99 -13.58
CA PHE A 12 22.41 -43.90 -13.08
C PHE A 12 23.42 -43.13 -12.21
N LYS A 13 23.34 -43.32 -10.89
CA LYS A 13 24.36 -44.04 -10.09
C LYS A 13 23.96 -44.10 -8.61
N CYS A 14 23.66 -45.32 -8.16
CA CYS A 14 23.72 -45.80 -6.78
C CYS A 14 25.16 -46.13 -6.38
N VAL A 15 25.52 -45.98 -5.10
CA VAL A 15 26.31 -46.90 -4.23
C VAL A 15 26.06 -46.37 -2.78
N THR A 16 25.63 -47.07 -1.72
CA THR A 16 25.56 -48.50 -1.33
C THR A 16 24.48 -48.63 -0.23
N ALA A 17 23.73 -49.72 -0.23
CA ALA A 17 22.81 -50.11 0.86
C ALA A 17 23.46 -51.18 1.77
N LEU A 18 23.11 -51.18 3.05
CA LEU A 18 23.17 -52.37 3.91
C LEU A 18 21.79 -52.57 4.56
N LEU A 19 21.12 -53.67 4.21
CA LEU A 19 19.93 -54.22 4.88
C LEU A 19 20.29 -54.80 6.26
N VAL A 20 19.37 -54.85 7.24
CA VAL A 20 18.66 -56.08 7.71
C VAL A 20 17.41 -55.74 8.57
N MET A 21 16.35 -56.55 8.41
CA MET A 21 15.14 -56.77 9.24
C MET A 21 14.01 -55.74 9.11
N GLY A 22 12.75 -56.06 8.84
CA GLY A 22 12.04 -57.34 8.92
C GLY A 22 10.76 -57.18 9.76
N SER A 23 9.79 -56.37 9.32
CA SER A 23 8.46 -56.26 9.94
C SER A 23 7.40 -55.91 8.89
N VAL A 24 6.43 -56.79 8.68
CA VAL A 24 5.19 -56.51 7.94
C VAL A 24 4.31 -55.67 8.87
N LEU A 25 4.02 -54.41 8.51
CA LEU A 25 3.04 -53.57 9.19
C LEU A 25 1.96 -53.16 8.21
N SER A 26 0.72 -53.53 8.54
CA SER A 26 -0.47 -53.21 7.77
C SER A 26 -0.65 -51.70 7.62
N CYS A 27 -0.98 -51.25 6.42
CA CYS A 27 -1.35 -49.86 6.16
C CYS A 27 -2.76 -49.60 6.74
N GLN A 28 -2.83 -49.31 8.04
CA GLN A 28 -3.99 -48.63 8.62
C GLN A 28 -3.83 -47.13 8.39
N ARG A 29 -4.93 -46.51 7.97
CA ARG A 29 -5.13 -45.08 7.72
C ARG A 29 -4.69 -44.27 8.94
N GLN A 30 -3.43 -43.85 8.99
CA GLN A 30 -2.91 -42.98 10.04
C GLN A 30 -3.53 -41.59 9.86
N GLN A 31 -4.04 -41.07 10.97
CA GLN A 31 -4.58 -39.72 11.13
C GLN A 31 -3.60 -38.68 10.56
N PRO A 32 -4.09 -37.54 10.04
CA PRO A 32 -3.21 -36.46 9.62
C PRO A 32 -2.26 -36.09 10.78
N PRO A 33 -0.98 -35.81 10.49
CA PRO A 33 -0.01 -35.50 11.54
C PRO A 33 -0.51 -34.31 12.38
N PRO A 34 -0.22 -34.30 13.69
CA PRO A 34 -0.61 -33.21 14.56
C PRO A 34 -0.02 -31.90 14.01
N LEU A 35 -0.86 -30.85 14.03
CA LEU A 35 -0.51 -29.49 13.68
C LEU A 35 0.85 -29.14 14.29
N TYR A 36 1.85 -28.92 13.43
CA TYR A 36 3.06 -28.26 13.86
C TYR A 36 2.63 -26.89 14.38
N LYS A 37 2.76 -26.67 15.69
CA LYS A 37 3.07 -25.34 16.19
C LYS A 37 4.33 -24.93 15.46
N PHE A 38 4.20 -24.05 14.48
CA PHE A 38 5.34 -23.21 14.15
C PHE A 38 5.69 -22.51 15.46
N ASP A 39 6.90 -22.75 15.95
CA ASP A 39 7.58 -21.79 16.79
C ASP A 39 7.60 -20.50 15.95
N THR A 40 6.57 -19.68 16.13
CA THR A 40 6.63 -18.29 15.76
C THR A 40 7.78 -17.77 16.60
N GLY A 41 8.94 -17.59 15.98
CA GLY A 41 9.94 -16.67 16.49
C GLY A 41 9.20 -15.34 16.65
N VAL A 42 8.68 -15.11 17.84
CA VAL A 42 8.21 -13.80 18.26
C VAL A 42 9.52 -13.03 18.37
N ALA A 43 9.96 -12.45 17.27
CA ALA A 43 10.86 -11.32 17.37
C ALA A 43 10.05 -10.28 18.13
N ASP A 44 10.38 -10.09 19.40
CA ASP A 44 9.82 -9.02 20.21
C ASP A 44 10.01 -7.73 19.41
N ILE A 45 8.88 -7.16 18.97
CA ILE A 45 8.89 -5.86 18.30
C ILE A 45 9.41 -4.89 19.35
N VAL A 46 10.61 -4.36 19.11
CA VAL A 46 11.24 -3.40 20.00
C VAL A 46 10.30 -2.20 20.08
N VAL A 47 9.77 -1.94 21.27
CA VAL A 47 9.03 -0.72 21.58
C VAL A 47 10.04 0.42 21.46
N THR A 48 10.08 1.05 20.29
CA THR A 48 10.87 2.25 20.09
C THR A 48 10.32 3.36 20.97
N LYS A 49 11.20 4.22 21.47
CA LYS A 49 10.82 5.49 22.09
C LYS A 49 9.78 6.20 21.21
N PRO A 50 8.71 6.79 21.78
CA PRO A 50 7.65 7.41 20.99
C PRO A 50 8.24 8.46 20.05
N PRO A 51 7.76 8.55 18.79
CA PRO A 51 8.29 9.51 17.84
C PRO A 51 8.11 10.94 18.35
N LYS A 52 9.13 11.79 18.16
CA LYS A 52 9.02 13.23 18.37
C LYS A 52 8.42 13.86 17.13
N LEU A 53 7.23 14.44 17.29
CA LEU A 53 6.48 15.06 16.20
C LEU A 53 6.87 16.53 16.02
N TYR A 54 7.15 16.91 14.78
CA TYR A 54 7.32 18.29 14.35
C TYR A 54 6.19 18.64 13.39
N ASP A 55 5.29 19.52 13.85
CA ASP A 55 4.21 20.03 13.03
C ASP A 55 4.77 21.08 12.06
N VAL A 56 4.74 20.75 10.78
CA VAL A 56 5.16 21.65 9.71
C VAL A 56 3.91 22.02 8.92
N SER A 57 3.32 23.17 9.25
CA SER A 57 2.30 23.74 8.38
C SER A 57 2.97 24.16 7.07
N LEU A 58 2.27 23.99 5.96
CA LEU A 58 2.81 24.31 4.62
C LEU A 58 3.17 25.79 4.41
N ALA A 59 3.01 26.66 5.41
CA ALA A 59 3.55 28.03 5.42
C ALA A 59 5.07 28.08 5.62
N THR A 60 5.70 27.01 6.15
CA THR A 60 7.14 27.00 6.46
C THR A 60 8.01 26.32 5.39
N ALA A 61 7.39 25.58 4.46
CA ALA A 61 8.03 25.08 3.23
C ALA A 61 7.63 26.01 2.07
N THR A 62 8.60 26.77 1.53
CA THR A 62 8.37 27.81 0.53
C THR A 62 8.37 27.20 -0.88
N GLU A 63 7.25 27.39 -1.59
CA GLU A 63 6.91 26.98 -2.98
C GLU A 63 6.13 25.66 -3.19
N ASN A 64 4.89 25.59 -2.68
CA ASN A 64 4.00 24.46 -2.99
C ASN A 64 3.03 24.77 -4.13
N ARG A 65 3.24 24.13 -5.28
CA ARG A 65 2.35 24.17 -6.45
C ARG A 65 1.08 23.37 -6.15
N ILE A 66 -0.06 24.04 -6.11
CA ILE A 66 -1.39 23.41 -5.99
C ILE A 66 -1.98 23.28 -7.39
N LEU A 67 -2.32 22.05 -7.79
CA LEU A 67 -2.97 21.74 -9.04
C LEU A 67 -4.47 21.53 -8.79
N HIS A 68 -5.28 22.16 -9.63
CA HIS A 68 -6.73 22.06 -9.62
C HIS A 68 -7.20 21.16 -10.76
N SER A 69 -8.38 20.54 -10.59
CA SER A 69 -8.98 19.75 -11.67
C SER A 69 -9.18 20.61 -12.93
N PRO A 70 -8.65 20.22 -14.09
CA PRO A 70 -8.88 20.96 -15.34
C PRO A 70 -10.29 20.82 -15.90
N SER A 71 -11.12 19.91 -15.36
CA SER A 71 -12.49 19.71 -15.82
C SER A 71 -13.48 20.70 -15.22
N ASP A 72 -13.10 21.34 -14.10
CA ASP A 72 -13.94 22.16 -13.22
C ASP A 72 -15.24 21.48 -12.72
N GLN A 73 -15.47 20.20 -13.05
CA GLN A 73 -16.67 19.46 -12.70
C GLN A 73 -16.62 19.06 -11.20
N PRO A 74 -17.57 19.52 -10.37
CA PRO A 74 -17.67 19.06 -9.00
C PRO A 74 -17.88 17.54 -8.93
N GLY A 75 -17.11 16.86 -8.07
CA GLY A 75 -17.24 15.41 -7.86
C GLY A 75 -16.68 14.53 -8.97
N ASP A 76 -15.85 15.08 -9.87
CA ASP A 76 -15.09 14.30 -10.87
C ASP A 76 -14.02 13.38 -10.24
N HIS A 77 -13.77 13.54 -8.94
CA HIS A 77 -12.74 12.86 -8.15
C HIS A 77 -11.34 13.01 -8.73
N PHE A 78 -11.01 14.19 -9.25
CA PHE A 78 -9.63 14.52 -9.58
C PHE A 78 -8.69 14.25 -8.39
N GLY A 79 -7.66 13.43 -8.62
CA GLY A 79 -6.76 12.98 -7.58
C GLY A 79 -7.16 11.65 -6.91
N ALA A 80 -8.15 10.93 -7.46
CA ALA A 80 -8.46 9.56 -7.04
C ALA A 80 -7.29 8.57 -7.26
N SER A 81 -6.41 8.89 -8.20
CA SER A 81 -5.15 8.18 -8.43
C SER A 81 -4.09 9.16 -8.94
N ILE A 82 -2.83 8.93 -8.57
CA ILE A 82 -1.69 9.74 -9.01
C ILE A 82 -0.47 8.86 -9.29
N ALA A 83 0.31 9.24 -10.30
CA ALA A 83 1.61 8.65 -10.60
C ALA A 83 2.58 9.75 -11.05
N ILE A 84 3.87 9.63 -10.71
CA ILE A 84 4.83 10.73 -10.86
C ILE A 84 6.20 10.26 -11.33
N THR A 85 6.82 11.10 -12.15
CA THR A 85 8.27 11.14 -12.46
C THR A 85 8.81 12.53 -12.09
N LEU A 86 10.11 12.77 -12.26
CA LEU A 86 10.68 14.10 -11.99
C LEU A 86 10.04 15.23 -12.80
N THR A 87 9.56 14.96 -14.02
CA THR A 87 9.04 16.00 -14.93
C THR A 87 7.57 15.84 -15.27
N THR A 88 6.92 14.76 -14.85
CA THR A 88 5.55 14.45 -15.28
C THR A 88 4.73 13.87 -14.14
N LEU A 89 3.57 14.47 -13.91
CA LEU A 89 2.55 13.96 -13.00
C LEU A 89 1.33 13.52 -13.82
N VAL A 90 0.81 12.34 -13.52
CA VAL A 90 -0.45 11.83 -14.06
C VAL A 90 -1.47 11.78 -12.94
N VAL A 91 -2.68 12.30 -13.20
CA VAL A 91 -3.76 12.39 -12.21
C VAL A 91 -5.04 11.82 -12.79
N GLY A 92 -5.64 10.84 -12.12
CA GLY A 92 -6.92 10.26 -12.47
C GLY A 92 -8.11 11.04 -11.94
N ALA A 93 -9.18 11.09 -12.72
CA ALA A 93 -10.49 11.68 -12.41
C ALA A 93 -11.60 10.74 -12.93
N PRO A 94 -11.86 9.61 -12.25
CA PRO A 94 -12.72 8.54 -12.75
C PRO A 94 -14.19 8.94 -12.96
N ASN A 95 -14.62 10.03 -12.32
CA ASN A 95 -16.00 10.51 -12.42
C ASN A 95 -16.16 11.71 -13.36
N THR A 96 -15.11 12.08 -14.12
CA THR A 96 -15.26 13.03 -15.23
C THR A 96 -16.32 12.53 -16.21
N THR A 97 -17.20 13.42 -16.64
CA THR A 97 -18.27 13.12 -17.60
C THR A 97 -17.70 12.49 -18.88
N GLY A 98 -18.34 11.43 -19.36
CA GLY A 98 -17.90 10.68 -20.54
C GLY A 98 -17.09 9.41 -20.24
N GLY A 99 -17.17 8.87 -19.01
CA GLY A 99 -16.54 7.60 -18.65
C GLY A 99 -15.23 7.71 -17.88
N GLY A 100 -14.92 8.90 -17.32
CA GLY A 100 -13.69 9.19 -16.58
C GLY A 100 -12.58 9.77 -17.45
N ALA A 101 -11.53 10.32 -16.81
CA ALA A 101 -10.36 10.88 -17.49
C ALA A 101 -9.07 10.67 -16.69
N ALA A 102 -7.93 10.76 -17.37
CA ALA A 102 -6.63 10.99 -16.77
C ALA A 102 -6.00 12.25 -17.37
N TRP A 103 -5.29 13.01 -16.54
CA TRP A 103 -4.68 14.28 -16.89
C TRP A 103 -3.17 14.19 -16.69
N VAL A 104 -2.40 14.75 -17.62
CA VAL A 104 -0.94 14.81 -17.54
C VAL A 104 -0.50 16.25 -17.34
N PHE A 105 0.28 16.49 -16.30
CA PHE A 105 0.86 17.77 -15.96
C PHE A 105 2.37 17.73 -16.18
N ASP A 106 2.89 18.78 -16.79
CA ASP A 106 4.33 19.02 -16.86
C ASP A 106 4.78 19.65 -15.53
N LEU A 107 5.75 19.02 -14.87
CA LEU A 107 6.34 19.51 -13.62
C LEU A 107 7.52 20.45 -13.86
N ALA A 108 8.13 20.41 -15.04
CA ALA A 108 9.22 21.31 -15.42
C ALA A 108 8.70 22.66 -15.95
N ASP A 109 7.51 22.69 -16.55
CA ASP A 109 6.83 23.92 -16.96
C ASP A 109 5.49 24.08 -16.25
N ALA A 110 5.45 24.96 -15.25
CA ALA A 110 4.24 25.25 -14.49
C ALA A 110 3.12 25.93 -15.31
N ASN A 111 3.48 26.56 -16.43
CA ASN A 111 2.54 27.27 -17.31
C ASN A 111 1.99 26.39 -18.44
N ALA A 112 2.58 25.21 -18.66
CA ALA A 112 2.09 24.27 -19.66
C ALA A 112 0.67 23.81 -19.32
N ALA A 113 -0.22 23.87 -20.31
CA ALA A 113 -1.59 23.39 -20.14
C ALA A 113 -1.60 21.86 -19.91
N PRO A 114 -2.42 21.36 -18.97
CA PRO A 114 -2.53 19.92 -18.74
C PRO A 114 -3.13 19.21 -19.94
N ILE A 115 -2.61 18.02 -20.25
CA ILE A 115 -3.06 17.20 -21.36
C ILE A 115 -4.11 16.22 -20.86
N LYS A 116 -5.31 16.22 -21.47
CA LYS A 116 -6.33 15.20 -21.23
C LYS A 116 -6.01 13.94 -22.04
N LEU A 117 -5.82 12.80 -21.38
CA LEU A 117 -5.74 11.51 -22.05
C LEU A 117 -7.16 11.01 -22.35
N ILE A 118 -7.47 10.88 -23.64
CA ILE A 118 -8.78 10.42 -24.13
C ILE A 118 -8.60 9.02 -24.70
N ALA A 119 -9.21 8.03 -24.08
CA ALA A 119 -9.26 6.69 -24.66
C ALA A 119 -10.40 6.64 -25.70
N PRO A 120 -10.15 6.02 -26.87
CA PRO A 120 -11.19 5.81 -27.86
C PRO A 120 -12.21 4.79 -27.32
N TYR A 121 -13.49 4.99 -27.66
CA TYR A 121 -14.60 4.07 -27.34
C TYR A 121 -14.83 3.83 -25.84
N LEU A 122 -14.57 4.83 -24.99
CA LEU A 122 -14.94 4.75 -23.58
C LEU A 122 -16.45 4.52 -23.42
N SER A 123 -16.82 3.48 -22.67
CA SER A 123 -18.17 3.37 -22.15
C SER A 123 -18.42 4.53 -21.19
N SER A 124 -19.62 5.10 -21.18
CA SER A 124 -19.99 6.24 -20.31
C SER A 124 -19.85 5.95 -18.82
N ARG A 125 -19.59 4.69 -18.43
CA ARG A 125 -19.42 4.23 -17.06
C ARG A 125 -18.07 3.57 -16.77
N GLY A 126 -17.11 3.60 -17.70
CA GLY A 126 -15.84 2.86 -17.60
C GLY A 126 -14.94 3.21 -16.41
N ALA A 127 -15.15 4.38 -15.79
CA ALA A 127 -14.34 4.91 -14.69
C ALA A 127 -12.84 4.99 -15.03
N CYS A 128 -12.52 5.41 -16.25
CA CYS A 128 -11.16 5.65 -16.72
C CYS A 128 -10.47 6.68 -15.82
N GLY A 129 -9.28 6.37 -15.33
CA GLY A 129 -8.58 7.18 -14.32
C GLY A 129 -8.82 6.71 -12.89
N ALA A 130 -9.51 5.58 -12.69
CA ALA A 130 -9.62 4.94 -11.37
C ALA A 130 -8.25 4.55 -10.80
N SER A 131 -7.30 4.20 -11.69
CA SER A 131 -5.90 4.00 -11.37
C SER A 131 -5.03 4.51 -12.52
N VAL A 132 -3.85 5.03 -12.22
CA VAL A 132 -2.87 5.51 -13.20
C VAL A 132 -1.47 5.05 -12.81
N ALA A 133 -0.61 4.79 -13.79
CA ALA A 133 0.80 4.53 -13.60
C ALA A 133 1.61 5.13 -14.76
N ILE A 134 2.85 5.55 -14.49
CA ILE A 134 3.80 6.05 -15.49
C ILE A 134 5.10 5.26 -15.38
N SER A 135 5.70 4.90 -16.52
CA SER A 135 6.96 4.15 -16.54
C SER A 135 8.11 5.00 -15.98
N ASP A 136 9.13 4.33 -15.44
CA ASP A 136 10.32 5.00 -14.88
C ASP A 136 11.01 5.93 -15.91
N SER A 137 10.97 5.59 -17.20
CA SER A 137 11.47 6.42 -18.31
C SER A 137 10.58 7.64 -18.64
N GLY A 138 9.35 7.68 -18.14
CA GLY A 138 8.33 8.66 -18.55
C GLY A 138 7.78 8.43 -19.97
N ARG A 139 8.06 7.27 -20.59
CA ARG A 139 7.61 6.95 -21.96
C ARG A 139 6.18 6.41 -22.03
N PHE A 140 5.74 5.66 -21.02
CA PHE A 140 4.42 5.00 -21.04
C PHE A 140 3.54 5.44 -19.89
N ILE A 141 2.26 5.62 -20.16
CA ILE A 141 1.21 5.81 -19.15
C ILE A 141 0.19 4.70 -19.29
N ALA A 142 -0.14 4.03 -18.19
CA ALA A 142 -1.26 3.11 -18.08
C ALA A 142 -2.39 3.75 -17.27
N VAL A 143 -3.63 3.59 -17.73
CA VAL A 143 -4.83 4.10 -17.06
C VAL A 143 -5.87 3.00 -16.97
N GLY A 144 -6.29 2.66 -15.75
CA GLY A 144 -7.32 1.66 -15.51
C GLY A 144 -8.74 2.22 -15.70
N ALA A 145 -9.61 1.39 -16.29
CA ALA A 145 -11.04 1.64 -16.46
C ALA A 145 -11.84 0.38 -16.01
N PRO A 146 -11.92 0.13 -14.69
CA PRO A 146 -12.39 -1.13 -14.11
C PRO A 146 -13.86 -1.46 -14.38
N ASN A 147 -14.68 -0.45 -14.70
CA ASN A 147 -16.11 -0.64 -14.94
C ASN A 147 -16.42 -0.86 -16.43
N SER A 148 -15.39 -1.08 -17.26
CA SER A 148 -15.56 -1.27 -18.69
C SER A 148 -16.16 -2.64 -19.02
N THR A 149 -17.07 -2.64 -19.99
CA THR A 149 -17.67 -3.86 -20.56
C THR A 149 -16.75 -4.43 -21.63
N VAL A 150 -16.49 -5.73 -21.58
CA VAL A 150 -15.71 -6.48 -22.57
C VAL A 150 -16.60 -7.57 -23.14
N GLN A 151 -16.74 -7.63 -24.47
CA GLN A 151 -17.58 -8.64 -25.16
C GLN A 151 -19.00 -8.79 -24.58
N ASN A 152 -19.65 -7.67 -24.23
CA ASN A 152 -20.97 -7.59 -23.57
C ASN A 152 -21.03 -8.12 -22.13
N ILE A 153 -19.89 -8.44 -21.51
CA ILE A 153 -19.80 -8.79 -20.09
C ILE A 153 -19.45 -7.51 -19.31
N PRO A 154 -20.34 -7.01 -18.43
CA PRO A 154 -20.13 -5.76 -17.73
C PRO A 154 -19.04 -5.87 -16.64
N ASN A 155 -18.39 -4.75 -16.34
CA ASN A 155 -17.41 -4.60 -15.27
C ASN A 155 -16.26 -5.64 -15.28
N VAL A 156 -15.91 -6.16 -16.46
CA VAL A 156 -14.71 -6.99 -16.61
C VAL A 156 -13.47 -6.13 -16.40
N GLY A 157 -13.52 -4.89 -16.90
CA GLY A 157 -12.45 -3.90 -16.78
C GLY A 157 -11.41 -3.99 -17.89
N VAL A 158 -10.77 -2.85 -18.17
CA VAL A 158 -9.70 -2.71 -19.17
C VAL A 158 -8.62 -1.76 -18.68
N VAL A 159 -7.43 -1.85 -19.27
CA VAL A 159 -6.34 -0.88 -19.07
C VAL A 159 -5.96 -0.25 -20.40
N HIS A 160 -5.97 1.07 -20.44
CA HIS A 160 -5.55 1.85 -21.61
C HIS A 160 -4.10 2.28 -21.47
N VAL A 161 -3.33 2.24 -22.56
CA VAL A 161 -1.92 2.63 -22.58
C VAL A 161 -1.68 3.74 -23.60
N TRP A 162 -0.87 4.72 -23.21
CA TRP A 162 -0.33 5.78 -24.07
C TRP A 162 1.18 5.72 -24.08
N GLU A 163 1.76 6.07 -25.22
CA GLU A 163 3.19 6.19 -25.45
C GLU A 163 3.55 7.63 -25.82
N LYS A 164 4.60 8.17 -25.20
CA LYS A 164 5.18 9.46 -25.55
C LYS A 164 6.09 9.31 -26.76
N LYS A 165 5.70 9.90 -27.90
CA LYS A 165 6.46 9.95 -29.16
C LYS A 165 6.70 11.40 -29.54
N ASP A 166 7.95 11.77 -29.77
CA ASP A 166 8.35 13.13 -30.17
C ASP A 166 7.77 14.23 -29.24
N GLY A 167 7.73 13.94 -27.94
CA GLY A 167 7.20 14.84 -26.91
C GLY A 167 5.68 14.83 -26.75
N GLN A 168 4.93 14.11 -27.60
CA GLN A 168 3.47 14.06 -27.60
C GLN A 168 2.96 12.70 -27.12
N TRP A 169 1.84 12.69 -26.39
CA TRP A 169 1.18 11.45 -25.96
C TRP A 169 0.31 10.89 -27.08
N THR A 170 0.58 9.65 -27.47
CA THR A 170 -0.18 8.90 -28.48
C THR A 170 -0.85 7.70 -27.84
N TYR A 171 -2.13 7.48 -28.13
CA TYR A 171 -2.84 6.28 -27.66
C TYR A 171 -2.26 5.04 -28.34
N GLU A 172 -1.88 4.04 -27.54
CA GLU A 172 -1.30 2.79 -28.02
C GLU A 172 -2.39 1.74 -28.21
N ALA A 173 -2.99 1.25 -27.12
CA ALA A 173 -4.05 0.25 -27.15
C ALA A 173 -4.81 0.14 -25.83
N ALA A 174 -5.86 -0.68 -25.81
CA ALA A 174 -6.53 -1.17 -24.61
C ALA A 174 -6.20 -2.64 -24.40
N TYR A 175 -5.96 -3.04 -23.15
CA TYR A 175 -5.62 -4.38 -22.74
C TYR A 175 -6.68 -4.92 -21.79
N ALA A 176 -7.18 -6.11 -22.10
CA ALA A 176 -8.20 -6.82 -21.35
C ALA A 176 -7.87 -8.31 -21.36
N ARG A 177 -8.53 -9.09 -20.51
CA ARG A 177 -8.43 -10.55 -20.45
C ARG A 177 -9.78 -11.16 -20.76
N GLU A 178 -9.86 -12.00 -21.78
CA GLU A 178 -11.12 -12.61 -22.23
C GLU A 178 -11.65 -13.68 -21.27
N ASP A 179 -10.77 -14.25 -20.44
CA ASP A 179 -11.12 -15.29 -19.47
C ASP A 179 -11.60 -14.74 -18.12
N LEU A 180 -11.61 -13.41 -17.94
CA LEU A 180 -12.17 -12.78 -16.75
C LEU A 180 -13.69 -12.73 -16.81
N LEU A 181 -14.31 -12.99 -15.66
CA LEU A 181 -15.76 -13.01 -15.51
C LEU A 181 -16.31 -11.61 -15.23
N GLU A 182 -17.63 -11.50 -15.26
CA GLU A 182 -18.36 -10.30 -14.87
C GLU A 182 -17.89 -9.79 -13.50
N ASN A 183 -17.81 -8.47 -13.35
CA ASN A 183 -17.41 -7.79 -12.11
C ASN A 183 -15.98 -8.10 -11.63
N SER A 184 -15.10 -8.65 -12.48
CA SER A 184 -13.69 -8.85 -12.13
C SER A 184 -12.93 -7.54 -11.89
N MET A 185 -13.36 -6.43 -12.53
CA MET A 185 -12.81 -5.08 -12.39
C MET A 185 -11.30 -4.95 -12.67
N LEU A 186 -10.82 -5.57 -13.75
CA LEU A 186 -9.45 -5.41 -14.23
C LEU A 186 -9.09 -3.92 -14.43
N GLY A 187 -7.92 -3.52 -13.95
CA GLY A 187 -7.51 -2.12 -13.96
C GLY A 187 -8.04 -1.33 -12.77
N LYS A 188 -8.58 -1.99 -11.74
CA LYS A 188 -8.83 -1.35 -10.44
C LYS A 188 -7.54 -0.79 -9.86
N THR A 189 -6.43 -1.49 -10.09
CA THR A 189 -5.06 -1.02 -9.88
C THR A 189 -4.25 -1.30 -11.15
N VAL A 190 -3.28 -0.43 -11.45
CA VAL A 190 -2.35 -0.61 -12.56
C VAL A 190 -0.94 -0.29 -12.12
N ALA A 191 0.04 -0.98 -12.69
CA ALA A 191 1.45 -0.65 -12.55
C ALA A 191 2.15 -0.90 -13.88
N ILE A 192 3.12 -0.04 -14.24
CA ILE A 192 3.82 -0.14 -15.51
C ILE A 192 5.30 0.24 -15.34
N ASN A 193 6.18 -0.49 -16.02
CA ASN A 193 7.54 -0.06 -16.33
C ASN A 193 7.75 -0.22 -17.85
N ASP A 194 8.97 -0.01 -18.35
CA ASP A 194 9.21 -0.05 -19.80
C ASP A 194 9.06 -1.45 -20.44
N GLU A 195 8.98 -2.50 -19.62
CA GLU A 195 8.97 -3.90 -20.06
C GLU A 195 7.72 -4.67 -19.62
N THR A 196 7.00 -4.19 -18.61
CA THR A 196 5.89 -4.89 -17.95
C THR A 196 4.72 -3.93 -17.70
N LEU A 197 3.53 -4.36 -18.09
CA LEU A 197 2.24 -3.80 -17.69
C LEU A 197 1.52 -4.80 -16.79
N LEU A 198 1.03 -4.33 -15.64
CA LEU A 198 0.29 -5.11 -14.67
C LEU A 198 -1.06 -4.47 -14.39
N ALA A 199 -2.10 -5.28 -14.28
CA ALA A 199 -3.45 -4.83 -13.98
C ALA A 199 -4.10 -5.76 -12.94
N GLY A 200 -4.51 -5.20 -11.80
CA GLY A 200 -5.22 -5.93 -10.76
C GLY A 200 -6.72 -6.03 -11.07
N ALA A 201 -7.27 -7.20 -10.80
CA ALA A 201 -8.70 -7.52 -10.87
C ALA A 201 -9.13 -8.16 -9.53
N PRO A 202 -9.24 -7.38 -8.45
CA PRO A 202 -9.42 -7.90 -7.09
C PRO A 202 -10.70 -8.71 -6.88
N PHE A 203 -11.72 -8.46 -7.69
CA PHE A 203 -13.01 -9.13 -7.58
C PHE A 203 -13.13 -10.33 -8.53
N ALA A 204 -12.06 -10.67 -9.26
CA ALA A 204 -12.05 -11.83 -10.13
C ALA A 204 -12.41 -13.11 -9.37
N THR A 205 -13.37 -13.84 -9.92
CA THR A 205 -13.77 -15.15 -9.41
C THR A 205 -12.90 -16.24 -10.02
N ARG A 206 -12.34 -17.11 -9.18
CA ARG A 206 -11.57 -18.27 -9.64
C ARG A 206 -12.45 -19.50 -9.71
N LEU A 207 -12.44 -20.17 -10.86
CA LEU A 207 -13.11 -21.46 -11.07
C LEU A 207 -12.11 -22.60 -10.86
N ILE A 208 -12.33 -23.45 -9.85
CA ILE A 208 -11.52 -24.66 -9.63
C ILE A 208 -12.28 -25.88 -10.17
N PRO A 209 -11.72 -26.66 -11.11
CA PRO A 209 -12.34 -27.90 -11.56
C PRO A 209 -12.31 -28.96 -10.46
N ILE A 210 -13.47 -29.52 -10.14
CA ILE A 210 -13.67 -30.66 -9.25
C ILE A 210 -14.05 -31.86 -10.11
N LYS A 211 -13.28 -32.94 -10.01
CA LYS A 211 -13.65 -34.22 -10.61
C LYS A 211 -14.61 -34.94 -9.68
N ILE A 212 -15.80 -35.24 -10.17
CA ILE A 212 -16.81 -36.02 -9.45
C ILE A 212 -16.89 -37.40 -10.10
N PRO A 213 -16.40 -38.46 -9.43
CA PRO A 213 -16.48 -39.81 -9.97
C PRO A 213 -17.93 -40.25 -10.14
N SER A 214 -18.22 -40.98 -11.21
CA SER A 214 -19.49 -41.65 -11.41
C SER A 214 -19.66 -42.72 -10.34
N LYS A 215 -20.89 -42.84 -9.81
CA LYS A 215 -21.24 -43.91 -8.86
C LYS A 215 -21.23 -45.31 -9.51
N MET A 216 -21.29 -45.38 -10.85
CA MET A 216 -21.35 -46.65 -11.58
C MET A 216 -20.00 -47.09 -12.18
N ASP A 217 -19.06 -46.16 -12.35
CA ASP A 217 -17.73 -46.44 -12.89
C ASP A 217 -16.72 -45.42 -12.33
N PRO A 218 -15.75 -45.84 -11.49
CA PRO A 218 -14.79 -44.93 -10.87
C PRO A 218 -13.81 -44.29 -11.88
N ASP A 219 -13.68 -44.83 -13.10
CA ASP A 219 -12.84 -44.25 -14.16
C ASP A 219 -13.59 -43.17 -14.97
N VAL A 220 -14.92 -43.08 -14.81
CA VAL A 220 -15.75 -42.03 -15.40
C VAL A 220 -15.96 -40.92 -14.38
N TYR A 221 -15.72 -39.67 -14.78
CA TYR A 221 -15.97 -38.51 -13.92
C TYR A 221 -16.64 -37.37 -14.70
N THR A 222 -17.45 -36.58 -14.00
CA THR A 222 -17.88 -35.25 -14.46
C THR A 222 -16.95 -34.19 -13.89
N ILE A 223 -16.83 -33.05 -14.58
CA ILE A 223 -16.12 -31.88 -14.09
C ILE A 223 -17.17 -30.86 -13.65
N GLU A 224 -17.22 -30.57 -12.36
CA GLU A 224 -17.91 -29.40 -11.81
C GLU A 224 -16.89 -28.31 -11.48
N TYR A 225 -17.35 -27.08 -11.26
CA TYR A 225 -16.49 -25.96 -10.89
C TYR A 225 -16.89 -25.40 -9.53
N LYS A 226 -15.92 -25.30 -8.62
CA LYS A 226 -16.06 -24.52 -7.40
C LYS A 226 -15.71 -23.07 -7.69
N ASN A 227 -16.65 -22.19 -7.40
CA ASN A 227 -16.46 -20.75 -7.50
C ASN A 227 -15.79 -20.24 -6.23
N ILE A 228 -14.72 -19.48 -6.39
CA ILE A 228 -14.05 -18.78 -5.32
C ILE A 228 -14.20 -17.29 -5.62
N PRO A 229 -15.24 -16.65 -5.06
CA PRO A 229 -15.56 -15.28 -5.35
C PRO A 229 -14.49 -14.35 -4.79
N ALA A 230 -14.25 -13.22 -5.47
CA ALA A 230 -13.30 -12.18 -5.07
C ALA A 230 -11.94 -12.75 -4.61
N HIS A 231 -11.47 -13.80 -5.30
CA HIS A 231 -10.14 -14.38 -5.09
C HIS A 231 -9.06 -13.36 -5.45
N GLY A 232 -9.31 -12.62 -6.53
CA GLY A 232 -8.43 -11.59 -7.03
C GLY A 232 -7.25 -12.14 -7.83
N VAL A 233 -6.92 -11.45 -8.92
CA VAL A 233 -5.81 -11.82 -9.82
C VAL A 233 -5.09 -10.58 -10.33
N ILE A 234 -3.88 -10.78 -10.87
CA ILE A 234 -3.16 -9.74 -11.62
C ILE A 234 -2.86 -10.26 -13.01
N ALA A 235 -3.41 -9.61 -14.02
CA ALA A 235 -3.04 -9.85 -15.41
C ALA A 235 -1.74 -9.11 -15.74
N THR A 236 -0.89 -9.76 -16.53
CA THR A 236 0.43 -9.22 -16.89
C THR A 236 0.60 -9.24 -18.40
N TRP A 237 1.21 -8.18 -18.93
CA TRP A 237 1.67 -8.10 -20.30
C TRP A 237 3.15 -7.72 -20.32
N MET A 238 3.91 -8.36 -21.20
CA MET A 238 5.33 -8.13 -21.42
C MET A 238 5.55 -7.45 -22.76
N ARG A 239 6.42 -6.44 -22.78
CA ARG A 239 6.74 -5.73 -24.03
C ARG A 239 7.73 -6.54 -24.87
N VAL A 240 7.31 -6.97 -26.04
CA VAL A 240 8.10 -7.76 -27.00
C VAL A 240 7.92 -7.12 -28.39
N ASN A 241 9.03 -6.82 -29.08
CA ASN A 241 9.00 -6.19 -30.42
C ASN A 241 8.13 -4.92 -30.51
N ASN A 242 8.14 -4.08 -29.47
CA ASN A 242 7.32 -2.86 -29.31
C ASN A 242 5.81 -3.09 -29.16
N GLU A 243 5.37 -4.32 -28.90
CA GLU A 243 3.98 -4.65 -28.58
C GLU A 243 3.89 -5.25 -27.18
N TRP A 244 2.78 -5.00 -26.49
CA TRP A 244 2.48 -5.64 -25.21
C TRP A 244 1.79 -6.99 -25.47
N ILE A 245 2.46 -8.08 -25.09
CA ILE A 245 1.96 -9.45 -25.24
C ILE A 245 1.53 -9.96 -23.88
N GLU A 246 0.33 -10.53 -23.81
CA GLU A 246 -0.17 -11.16 -22.58
C GLU A 246 0.76 -12.29 -22.12
N ASP A 247 1.12 -12.31 -20.83
CA ASP A 247 2.13 -13.22 -20.26
C ASP A 247 1.52 -14.18 -19.23
N ALA A 248 1.24 -13.68 -18.03
CA ALA A 248 0.81 -14.48 -16.87
C ALA A 248 -0.42 -13.87 -16.18
N LEU A 249 -1.13 -14.72 -15.41
CA LEU A 249 -2.20 -14.34 -14.50
C LEU A 249 -1.79 -14.70 -13.07
N LEU A 250 -1.28 -13.74 -12.32
CA LEU A 250 -0.75 -13.97 -10.97
C LEU A 250 -1.90 -14.15 -9.97
N SER A 251 -1.70 -15.02 -8.99
CA SER A 251 -2.67 -15.30 -7.94
C SER A 251 -1.97 -15.57 -6.60
N PRO A 252 -2.66 -15.42 -5.46
CA PRO A 252 -2.11 -15.88 -4.18
C PRO A 252 -2.07 -17.41 -4.17
N ASP A 253 -1.06 -18.00 -3.52
CA ASP A 253 -0.81 -19.46 -3.52
C ASP A 253 -2.00 -20.31 -3.08
N ASN A 254 -2.78 -19.77 -2.16
CA ASN A 254 -3.98 -20.41 -1.67
C ASN A 254 -5.20 -19.78 -2.34
N PHE A 255 -6.10 -20.62 -2.82
CA PHE A 255 -7.38 -20.15 -3.33
C PHE A 255 -8.28 -19.70 -2.18
N ILE A 256 -8.17 -18.42 -1.83
CA ILE A 256 -8.86 -17.78 -0.71
C ILE A 256 -10.04 -16.99 -1.24
N ASP A 257 -11.24 -17.26 -0.72
CA ASP A 257 -12.44 -16.49 -0.99
C ASP A 257 -12.35 -15.08 -0.39
N ASN A 258 -12.84 -14.09 -1.14
CA ASN A 258 -12.88 -12.68 -0.72
C ASN A 258 -11.52 -12.11 -0.30
N ALA A 259 -10.42 -12.60 -0.86
CA ALA A 259 -9.09 -12.07 -0.55
C ALA A 259 -8.87 -10.65 -1.10
N GLU A 260 -9.55 -10.31 -2.20
CA GLU A 260 -9.35 -9.07 -2.95
C GLU A 260 -7.88 -8.87 -3.39
N PHE A 261 -7.20 -9.96 -3.74
CA PHE A 261 -5.82 -9.91 -4.21
C PHE A 261 -5.69 -9.02 -5.46
N GLY A 262 -4.80 -8.04 -5.41
CA GLY A 262 -4.66 -7.03 -6.46
C GLY A 262 -5.38 -5.72 -6.16
N ALA A 263 -5.97 -5.56 -4.97
CA ALA A 263 -6.61 -4.30 -4.56
C ALA A 263 -5.62 -3.14 -4.35
N ALA A 264 -4.35 -3.46 -4.08
CA ALA A 264 -3.24 -2.50 -4.05
C ALA A 264 -2.01 -3.12 -4.73
N MET A 265 -1.21 -2.32 -5.44
CA MET A 265 0.00 -2.79 -6.11
C MET A 265 1.09 -1.73 -6.12
N SER A 266 2.35 -2.16 -6.02
CA SER A 266 3.52 -1.34 -6.35
C SER A 266 4.56 -2.19 -7.07
N LEU A 267 5.06 -1.67 -8.20
CA LEU A 267 6.08 -2.31 -9.05
C LEU A 267 7.34 -1.44 -9.03
N LYS A 268 8.47 -2.04 -8.66
CA LYS A 268 9.78 -1.41 -8.83
C LYS A 268 10.81 -2.37 -9.40
N GLY A 269 11.32 -2.04 -10.59
CA GLY A 269 12.17 -2.95 -11.36
C GLY A 269 11.47 -4.28 -11.60
N VAL A 270 12.03 -5.36 -11.03
CA VAL A 270 11.49 -6.73 -11.11
C VAL A 270 10.66 -7.15 -9.90
N GLN A 271 10.50 -6.28 -8.90
CA GLN A 271 9.78 -6.57 -7.67
C GLN A 271 8.37 -6.00 -7.73
N LEU A 272 7.38 -6.83 -7.40
CA LEU A 272 5.99 -6.44 -7.28
C LEU A 272 5.51 -6.79 -5.86
N ILE A 273 4.92 -5.83 -5.17
CA ILE A 273 4.14 -6.08 -3.95
C ILE A 273 2.66 -5.89 -4.24
N VAL A 274 1.84 -6.78 -3.70
CA VAL A 274 0.39 -6.86 -3.95
C VAL A 274 -0.35 -6.94 -2.63
N GLY A 275 -1.30 -6.04 -2.42
CA GLY A 275 -2.23 -6.08 -1.30
C GLY A 275 -3.42 -7.00 -1.56
N ALA A 276 -3.83 -7.70 -0.51
CA ALA A 276 -5.06 -8.49 -0.43
C ALA A 276 -5.71 -8.19 0.93
N PRO A 277 -6.34 -7.00 1.08
CA PRO A 277 -6.78 -6.48 2.38
C PRO A 277 -7.87 -7.33 3.02
N CYS A 278 -8.58 -8.14 2.25
CA CYS A 278 -9.63 -9.01 2.76
C CYS A 278 -9.16 -10.48 2.88
N ALA A 279 -7.88 -10.77 2.63
CA ALA A 279 -7.33 -12.10 2.83
C ALA A 279 -7.37 -12.51 4.31
N ARG A 280 -7.66 -13.79 4.53
CA ARG A 280 -7.62 -14.39 5.87
C ARG A 280 -6.17 -14.52 6.36
N ALA A 281 -5.89 -14.00 7.56
CA ALA A 281 -4.64 -14.18 8.26
C ALA A 281 -4.59 -15.54 9.00
N SER A 282 -5.76 -16.05 9.41
CA SER A 282 -5.96 -17.40 9.96
C SER A 282 -7.35 -17.92 9.56
N GLU A 283 -7.69 -19.18 9.88
CA GLU A 283 -9.01 -19.76 9.56
C GLU A 283 -10.20 -18.93 10.09
N GLN A 284 -9.99 -18.16 11.16
CA GLN A 284 -11.04 -17.41 11.86
C GLN A 284 -10.96 -15.89 11.65
N ILE A 285 -9.83 -15.37 11.12
CA ILE A 285 -9.54 -13.92 11.15
C ILE A 285 -9.26 -13.40 9.74
N GLN A 286 -10.11 -12.50 9.27
CA GLN A 286 -9.86 -11.62 8.14
C GLN A 286 -9.09 -10.39 8.66
N ALA A 287 -7.79 -10.33 8.37
CA ALA A 287 -6.92 -9.21 8.77
C ALA A 287 -6.04 -8.71 7.62
N GLY A 288 -6.22 -9.26 6.41
CA GLY A 288 -5.45 -8.89 5.22
C GLY A 288 -4.06 -9.50 5.15
N LYS A 289 -3.53 -9.57 3.94
CA LYS A 289 -2.15 -10.00 3.63
C LYS A 289 -1.58 -9.13 2.51
N SER A 290 -0.27 -9.15 2.38
CA SER A 290 0.41 -8.68 1.17
C SER A 290 1.35 -9.75 0.64
N TYR A 291 1.56 -9.77 -0.67
CA TYR A 291 2.31 -10.80 -1.38
C TYR A 291 3.40 -10.15 -2.21
N ILE A 292 4.59 -10.75 -2.21
CA ILE A 292 5.74 -10.24 -2.96
C ILE A 292 6.09 -11.22 -4.08
N PHE A 293 6.13 -10.70 -5.30
CA PHE A 293 6.54 -11.41 -6.51
C PHE A 293 7.87 -10.83 -7.01
N ILE A 294 8.69 -11.70 -7.59
CA ILE A 294 9.94 -11.32 -8.25
C ILE A 294 9.91 -11.91 -9.66
N ARG A 295 9.95 -11.04 -10.68
CA ARG A 295 10.05 -11.44 -12.08
C ARG A 295 11.38 -12.15 -12.31
N ARG A 296 11.33 -13.27 -13.04
CA ARG A 296 12.52 -14.06 -13.42
C ARG A 296 12.79 -13.90 -14.92
N ILE A 297 13.90 -14.46 -15.38
CA ILE A 297 14.22 -14.55 -16.82
C ILE A 297 13.11 -15.31 -17.58
N SER A 298 12.46 -16.27 -16.90
CA SER A 298 11.32 -17.03 -17.42
C SER A 298 9.97 -16.29 -17.35
N GLY A 299 9.96 -14.98 -17.06
CA GLY A 299 8.74 -14.19 -16.87
C GLY A 299 8.27 -14.11 -15.42
N TRP A 300 7.02 -13.68 -15.24
CA TRP A 300 6.40 -13.59 -13.91
C TRP A 300 5.95 -14.96 -13.39
N PRO A 301 6.27 -15.32 -12.13
CA PRO A 301 5.76 -16.56 -11.55
C PRO A 301 4.27 -16.43 -11.24
N GLN A 302 3.49 -17.48 -11.49
CA GLN A 302 2.04 -17.50 -11.19
C GLN A 302 1.73 -17.31 -9.69
N SER A 303 2.71 -17.65 -8.84
CA SER A 303 2.67 -17.71 -7.38
C SER A 303 3.69 -16.76 -6.75
N PRO A 304 3.40 -16.18 -5.57
CA PRO A 304 4.30 -15.28 -4.88
C PRO A 304 5.59 -15.98 -4.42
N VAL A 305 6.61 -15.17 -4.15
CA VAL A 305 7.84 -15.63 -3.47
C VAL A 305 7.62 -15.78 -1.97
N THR A 306 6.84 -14.87 -1.38
CA THR A 306 6.42 -14.89 0.03
C THR A 306 5.15 -14.05 0.21
N ASP A 307 4.41 -14.32 1.28
CA ASP A 307 3.47 -13.37 1.87
C ASP A 307 4.06 -12.69 3.12
N ILE A 308 3.51 -11.52 3.46
CA ILE A 308 3.77 -10.75 4.68
C ILE A 308 2.43 -10.35 5.31
N ALA A 309 2.41 -10.14 6.63
CA ALA A 309 1.19 -9.88 7.40
C ALA A 309 1.37 -8.71 8.39
N GLN A 310 0.34 -8.35 9.16
CA GLN A 310 0.52 -7.34 10.20
C GLN A 310 1.36 -7.88 11.37
N THR A 311 2.17 -7.03 11.97
CA THR A 311 2.90 -7.29 13.22
C THR A 311 2.55 -6.21 14.26
N GLY A 312 2.56 -6.51 15.58
CA GLY A 312 2.18 -5.52 16.61
C GLY A 312 1.65 -6.10 17.92
N SER A 313 1.59 -5.27 18.97
CA SER A 313 1.48 -5.67 20.38
C SER A 313 0.11 -6.19 20.86
N ARG A 314 -0.84 -6.50 19.97
CA ARG A 314 -2.15 -7.04 20.41
C ARG A 314 -2.71 -8.18 19.57
N ILE A 315 -1.92 -8.76 18.65
CA ILE A 315 -2.47 -9.63 17.59
C ILE A 315 -3.22 -10.86 18.13
N PHE A 316 -3.01 -11.27 19.39
CA PHE A 316 -3.76 -12.36 20.01
C PHE A 316 -3.99 -12.12 21.51
N LYS A 317 -5.09 -11.45 21.90
CA LYS A 317 -5.69 -11.76 23.21
C LYS A 317 -6.50 -13.05 23.06
N ASP A 318 -6.39 -13.91 24.05
CA ASP A 318 -6.96 -15.26 24.10
C ASP A 318 -8.49 -15.29 24.28
N ASP A 319 -9.14 -14.13 24.32
CA ASP A 319 -10.57 -14.02 24.30
C ASP A 319 -11.05 -13.92 22.85
N SER A 320 -11.96 -14.82 22.48
CA SER A 320 -12.56 -14.96 21.15
C SER A 320 -13.38 -13.74 20.68
N ASN A 321 -13.14 -12.54 21.23
CA ASN A 321 -13.83 -11.30 20.92
C ASN A 321 -12.93 -10.05 20.93
N THR A 322 -11.62 -10.15 21.12
CA THR A 322 -10.72 -8.97 21.06
C THR A 322 -9.57 -9.18 20.07
N ILE A 323 -9.91 -9.21 18.78
CA ILE A 323 -8.94 -9.22 17.68
C ILE A 323 -8.41 -7.80 17.52
N SER A 324 -7.14 -7.54 17.87
CA SER A 324 -6.49 -6.34 17.33
C SER A 324 -6.22 -6.55 15.85
N GLY A 325 -6.73 -5.63 15.03
CA GLY A 325 -6.83 -5.76 13.57
C GLY A 325 -8.26 -5.56 13.05
N ASN A 326 -9.26 -5.45 13.94
CA ASN A 326 -10.67 -5.33 13.59
C ASN A 326 -11.22 -3.90 13.68
N GLY A 327 -10.77 -3.02 12.79
CA GLY A 327 -11.76 -2.18 12.11
C GLY A 327 -12.60 -3.10 11.20
N PRO A 328 -13.93 -2.93 11.06
CA PRO A 328 -14.73 -3.79 10.19
C PRO A 328 -14.36 -3.70 8.69
N TYR A 329 -13.45 -2.78 8.32
CA TYR A 329 -13.02 -2.48 6.96
C TYR A 329 -11.56 -1.96 6.96
N ASN A 330 -10.85 -2.05 5.83
CA ASN A 330 -9.50 -1.49 5.59
C ASN A 330 -8.35 -2.18 6.36
N HIS A 331 -8.20 -3.50 6.19
CA HIS A 331 -7.16 -4.27 6.89
C HIS A 331 -5.77 -4.20 6.21
N PHE A 332 -4.83 -5.04 6.67
CA PHE A 332 -3.44 -5.03 6.25
C PHE A 332 -3.27 -5.24 4.75
N GLY A 333 -2.38 -4.45 4.13
CA GLY A 333 -2.16 -4.49 2.70
C GLY A 333 -3.15 -3.61 1.92
N TRP A 334 -3.89 -2.74 2.61
CA TRP A 334 -4.71 -1.71 1.97
C TRP A 334 -3.90 -0.77 1.06
N ALA A 335 -2.70 -0.40 1.52
CA ALA A 335 -1.73 0.37 0.75
C ALA A 335 -0.36 -0.29 0.88
N VAL A 336 0.34 -0.45 -0.25
CA VAL A 336 1.63 -1.15 -0.29
C VAL A 336 2.66 -0.37 -1.12
N ASN A 337 3.93 -0.45 -0.73
CA ASN A 337 5.04 0.04 -1.55
C ASN A 337 6.29 -0.81 -1.35
N ILE A 338 7.14 -0.91 -2.37
CA ILE A 338 8.38 -1.70 -2.34
C ILE A 338 9.51 -0.95 -3.04
N LEU A 339 10.67 -0.90 -2.39
CA LEU A 339 11.89 -0.32 -2.96
C LEU A 339 13.11 -1.08 -2.44
N GLY A 340 13.77 -1.80 -3.35
CA GLY A 340 14.98 -2.56 -3.05
C GLY A 340 14.74 -3.63 -1.97
N THR A 341 15.27 -3.40 -0.78
CA THR A 341 15.17 -4.31 0.37
C THR A 341 14.09 -3.90 1.38
N ILE A 342 13.28 -2.88 1.09
CA ILE A 342 12.25 -2.36 1.99
C ILE A 342 10.88 -2.56 1.37
N ALA A 343 9.93 -3.05 2.16
CA ALA A 343 8.52 -3.12 1.82
C ALA A 343 7.68 -2.47 2.93
N LEU A 344 6.67 -1.72 2.52
CA LEU A 344 5.73 -1.02 3.39
C LEU A 344 4.32 -1.56 3.15
N ALA A 345 3.56 -1.79 4.22
CA ALA A 345 2.17 -2.23 4.14
C ALA A 345 1.32 -1.58 5.23
N GLY A 346 0.28 -0.85 4.82
CA GLY A 346 -0.61 -0.09 5.69
C GLY A 346 -1.83 -0.88 6.16
N THR A 347 -2.28 -0.56 7.37
CA THR A 347 -3.52 -1.07 7.99
C THR A 347 -4.32 0.11 8.56
N PRO A 348 -5.11 0.83 7.74
CA PRO A 348 -5.85 2.01 8.19
C PRO A 348 -6.91 1.72 9.25
N GLY A 349 -7.49 0.52 9.24
CA GLY A 349 -8.46 0.06 10.24
C GLY A 349 -7.83 -0.41 11.55
N ASP A 350 -6.51 -0.27 11.73
CA ASP A 350 -5.86 -0.72 12.96
C ASP A 350 -6.19 0.16 14.17
N SER A 351 -6.27 -0.45 15.35
CA SER A 351 -6.61 0.22 16.60
C SER A 351 -5.44 0.11 17.59
N HIS A 352 -5.06 1.21 18.23
CA HIS A 352 -3.90 1.26 19.14
C HIS A 352 -4.29 1.76 20.52
N GLY A 353 -3.99 0.98 21.56
CA GLY A 353 -4.37 1.34 22.94
C GLY A 353 -5.89 1.46 23.09
N ASN A 354 -6.37 2.67 23.35
CA ASN A 354 -7.81 2.99 23.41
C ASN A 354 -8.34 3.66 22.14
N LEU A 355 -7.47 3.90 21.15
CA LEU A 355 -7.84 4.57 19.90
C LEU A 355 -8.39 3.55 18.89
N GLN A 356 -9.56 3.84 18.34
CA GLN A 356 -10.23 3.02 17.33
C GLN A 356 -9.85 3.47 15.93
N ASN A 357 -9.44 2.54 15.06
CA ASN A 357 -9.14 2.83 13.65
C ASN A 357 -8.19 4.03 13.44
N CYS A 358 -7.27 4.25 14.37
CA CYS A 358 -6.24 5.28 14.24
C CYS A 358 -5.24 4.93 13.12
N GLY A 359 -5.15 3.64 12.76
CA GLY A 359 -4.37 3.11 11.66
C GLY A 359 -2.90 2.88 11.99
N SER A 360 -2.23 2.07 11.16
CA SER A 360 -0.81 1.72 11.32
C SER A 360 -0.11 1.42 10.00
N ILE A 361 1.22 1.31 10.07
CA ILE A 361 2.09 0.83 9.00
C ILE A 361 3.03 -0.26 9.53
N ASN A 362 3.32 -1.25 8.71
CA ASN A 362 4.40 -2.20 8.94
C ASN A 362 5.51 -2.00 7.93
N ILE A 363 6.74 -2.11 8.40
CA ILE A 363 7.97 -2.03 7.61
C ILE A 363 8.63 -3.40 7.63
N TYR A 364 8.96 -3.88 6.45
CA TYR A 364 9.61 -5.17 6.22
C TYR A 364 10.96 -4.97 5.57
N GLN A 365 11.96 -5.73 6.03
CA GLN A 365 13.30 -5.75 5.47
C GLN A 365 13.59 -7.12 4.85
N ARG A 366 14.15 -7.09 3.64
CA ARG A 366 14.58 -8.29 2.93
C ARG A 366 15.98 -8.71 3.39
N ILE A 367 16.09 -9.89 3.99
CA ILE A 367 17.38 -10.47 4.41
C ILE A 367 17.95 -11.46 3.40
N THR A 368 17.10 -12.12 2.61
CA THR A 368 17.50 -12.99 1.49
C THR A 368 16.54 -12.79 0.32
N GLU A 369 16.82 -13.36 -0.85
CA GLU A 369 15.91 -13.25 -2.01
C GLU A 369 14.45 -13.64 -1.71
N ARG A 370 14.23 -14.57 -0.78
CA ARG A 370 12.90 -15.08 -0.43
C ARG A 370 12.41 -14.71 0.96
N THR A 371 13.27 -14.13 1.79
CA THR A 371 12.95 -13.90 3.20
C THR A 371 12.86 -12.42 3.49
N TRP A 372 11.65 -12.00 3.85
CA TRP A 372 11.32 -10.70 4.39
C TRP A 372 10.98 -10.85 5.85
N ILE A 373 11.60 -10.05 6.71
CA ILE A 373 11.32 -10.04 8.14
C ILE A 373 10.66 -8.72 8.53
N PRO A 374 9.72 -8.74 9.49
CA PRO A 374 9.20 -7.50 10.05
C PRO A 374 10.33 -6.75 10.75
N SER A 375 10.44 -5.46 10.46
CA SER A 375 11.46 -4.58 11.03
C SER A 375 10.81 -3.65 12.06
N GLN A 376 9.75 -2.94 11.67
CA GLN A 376 9.07 -1.99 12.55
C GLN A 376 7.57 -1.91 12.28
N TYR A 377 6.85 -1.46 13.30
CA TYR A 377 5.43 -1.19 13.29
C TYR A 377 5.19 0.21 13.88
N ILE A 378 4.48 1.06 13.16
CA ILE A 378 4.37 2.49 13.50
C ILE A 378 2.91 2.94 13.48
N HIS A 379 2.56 3.76 14.47
CA HIS A 379 1.35 4.59 14.51
C HIS A 379 1.73 6.07 14.57
N ALA A 380 0.79 6.94 14.21
CA ALA A 380 0.95 8.38 14.43
C ALA A 380 1.01 8.69 15.93
N ALA A 381 2.02 9.47 16.35
CA ALA A 381 2.19 9.89 17.75
C ALA A 381 1.05 10.79 18.25
N ASP A 382 0.45 11.57 17.35
CA ASP A 382 -0.74 12.40 17.57
C ASP A 382 -2.02 11.71 17.07
N GLY A 383 -2.01 10.38 16.98
CA GLY A 383 -3.13 9.59 16.48
C GLY A 383 -4.41 9.84 17.27
N SER A 384 -5.52 9.96 16.56
CA SER A 384 -6.88 10.04 17.10
C SER A 384 -7.76 8.94 16.51
N ASP A 385 -8.95 8.76 17.10
CA ASP A 385 -9.93 7.82 16.58
C ASP A 385 -10.25 8.14 15.11
N TYR A 386 -10.26 7.09 14.29
CA TYR A 386 -10.61 7.13 12.87
C TYR A 386 -9.70 7.99 11.98
N ASP A 387 -8.47 8.30 12.39
CA ASP A 387 -7.49 9.03 11.57
C ASP A 387 -7.09 8.26 10.28
N ALA A 388 -7.23 6.94 10.30
CA ALA A 388 -6.91 6.04 9.18
C ALA A 388 -5.46 6.20 8.67
N PHE A 389 -4.50 6.35 9.59
CA PHE A 389 -3.07 6.37 9.27
C PHE A 389 -2.66 5.09 8.54
N GLY A 390 -1.85 5.21 7.48
CA GLY A 390 -1.49 4.07 6.63
C GLY A 390 -2.40 3.87 5.43
N SER A 391 -3.34 4.79 5.16
CA SER A 391 -4.26 4.69 4.01
C SER A 391 -3.57 4.87 2.66
N ALA A 392 -2.43 5.55 2.64
CA ALA A 392 -1.58 5.72 1.47
C ALA A 392 -0.12 5.68 1.91
N VAL A 393 0.74 5.13 1.06
CA VAL A 393 2.17 4.95 1.36
C VAL A 393 3.02 5.30 0.14
N GLY A 394 4.10 6.04 0.36
CA GLY A 394 5.11 6.32 -0.66
C GLY A 394 6.50 6.11 -0.08
N ILE A 395 7.43 5.59 -0.88
CA ILE A 395 8.81 5.31 -0.44
C ILE A 395 9.82 5.90 -1.41
N ALA A 396 10.85 6.53 -0.85
CA ALA A 396 12.06 6.96 -1.51
C ALA A 396 13.27 6.32 -0.79
N GLN A 397 14.48 6.52 -1.31
CA GLN A 397 15.68 5.84 -0.80
C GLN A 397 15.96 6.11 0.69
N THR A 398 15.72 7.35 1.14
CA THR A 398 16.05 7.80 2.51
C THR A 398 14.83 8.09 3.35
N GLN A 399 13.64 8.18 2.75
CA GLN A 399 12.43 8.66 3.41
C GLN A 399 11.20 7.90 2.91
N PHE A 400 10.17 7.85 3.74
CA PHE A 400 8.85 7.37 3.35
C PHE A 400 7.77 8.31 3.87
N VAL A 401 6.61 8.24 3.23
CA VAL A 401 5.48 9.13 3.47
C VAL A 401 4.22 8.31 3.68
N ILE A 402 3.39 8.73 4.64
CA ILE A 402 2.19 8.01 5.06
C ILE A 402 1.02 8.98 5.14
N GLY A 403 -0.09 8.60 4.51
CA GLY A 403 -1.34 9.35 4.55
C GLY A 403 -2.24 8.95 5.73
N ALA A 404 -2.87 9.95 6.34
CA ALA A 404 -3.97 9.83 7.30
C ALA A 404 -5.12 10.73 6.83
N PRO A 405 -5.83 10.36 5.75
CA PRO A 405 -6.79 11.23 5.07
C PRO A 405 -8.04 11.54 5.92
N MET A 406 -8.27 10.81 6.99
CA MET A 406 -9.43 10.99 7.85
C MET A 406 -9.12 11.83 9.09
N LYS A 407 -7.85 12.24 9.25
CA LYS A 407 -7.43 13.08 10.37
C LYS A 407 -8.19 14.40 10.41
N SER A 408 -8.71 14.70 11.59
CA SER A 408 -9.35 15.99 11.89
C SER A 408 -8.35 16.93 12.53
N GLU A 409 -8.44 18.22 12.22
CA GLU A 409 -7.44 19.21 12.60
C GLU A 409 -8.09 20.57 12.84
N ASN A 410 -7.74 21.26 13.92
CA ASN A 410 -8.29 22.59 14.26
C ASN A 410 -9.82 22.67 14.16
N ASP A 411 -10.54 21.73 14.79
CA ASP A 411 -12.01 21.58 14.75
C ASP A 411 -12.63 21.31 13.37
N LEU A 412 -11.80 21.09 12.34
CA LEU A 412 -12.25 20.70 11.01
C LEU A 412 -12.14 19.18 10.84
N GLU A 413 -13.26 18.54 10.54
CA GLU A 413 -13.29 17.10 10.33
C GLU A 413 -12.62 16.68 9.02
N LYS A 414 -11.84 15.59 9.06
CA LYS A 414 -11.34 14.89 7.85
C LYS A 414 -10.61 15.81 6.87
N VAL A 415 -9.87 16.78 7.41
CA VAL A 415 -8.95 17.62 6.64
C VAL A 415 -7.91 16.72 5.97
N GLY A 416 -7.42 15.74 6.71
CA GLY A 416 -6.35 14.83 6.33
C GLY A 416 -4.96 15.38 6.63
N ALA A 417 -4.01 14.47 6.85
CA ALA A 417 -2.61 14.78 7.11
C ALA A 417 -1.68 13.78 6.41
N VAL A 418 -0.42 14.18 6.23
CA VAL A 418 0.64 13.31 5.72
C VAL A 418 1.84 13.38 6.66
N TYR A 419 2.41 12.23 6.95
CA TYR A 419 3.55 12.08 7.84
C TYR A 419 4.77 11.62 7.05
N ILE A 420 5.90 12.25 7.28
CA ILE A 420 7.18 11.95 6.63
C ILE A 420 8.13 11.42 7.68
N TYR A 421 8.72 10.29 7.36
CA TYR A 421 9.67 9.57 8.20
C TYR A 421 10.97 9.38 7.43
N GLN A 422 12.08 9.26 8.17
CA GLN A 422 13.40 9.01 7.63
C GLN A 422 13.90 7.63 8.04
N PHE A 423 14.54 6.92 7.10
CA PHE A 423 15.28 5.71 7.42
C PHE A 423 16.65 6.08 7.99
N ILE A 424 17.06 5.35 9.02
CA ILE A 424 18.42 5.40 9.53
C ILE A 424 19.11 4.11 9.08
N GLN A 425 20.13 4.24 8.25
CA GLN A 425 20.87 3.07 7.75
C GLN A 425 21.66 2.41 8.88
N ASN A 426 21.63 1.08 8.92
CA ASN A 426 22.40 0.24 9.84
C ASN A 426 22.13 0.53 11.33
N SER A 427 20.92 0.94 11.68
CA SER A 427 20.49 1.15 13.07
C SER A 427 19.31 0.26 13.44
N ASP A 428 19.15 0.08 14.75
CA ASP A 428 17.95 -0.46 15.38
C ASP A 428 17.53 0.53 16.49
N PRO A 429 16.44 1.29 16.32
CA PRO A 429 15.46 1.20 15.22
C PRO A 429 15.95 1.67 13.85
N PHE A 430 15.36 1.11 12.79
CA PHE A 430 15.66 1.42 11.37
C PHE A 430 15.00 2.73 10.86
N VAL A 431 14.10 3.30 11.65
CA VAL A 431 13.40 4.57 11.37
C VAL A 431 13.70 5.56 12.47
N ASP A 432 13.89 6.81 12.06
CA ASP A 432 14.18 7.93 12.95
C ASP A 432 13.03 8.22 13.93
N GLU A 433 13.36 8.74 15.12
CA GLU A 433 12.36 9.22 16.07
C GLU A 433 11.68 10.50 15.59
N PHE A 434 12.31 11.25 14.68
CA PHE A 434 11.78 12.49 14.14
C PHE A 434 10.76 12.24 13.03
N VAL A 435 9.61 12.91 13.13
CA VAL A 435 8.51 12.82 12.15
C VAL A 435 8.05 14.23 11.79
N VAL A 436 7.92 14.49 10.48
CA VAL A 436 7.32 15.72 9.99
C VAL A 436 5.86 15.45 9.62
N LYS A 437 4.93 16.21 10.20
CA LYS A 437 3.52 16.22 9.79
C LYS A 437 3.24 17.39 8.87
N LEU A 438 2.71 17.09 7.69
CA LEU A 438 2.26 18.05 6.69
C LEU A 438 0.74 18.21 6.75
N LEU A 439 0.29 19.47 6.76
CA LEU A 439 -1.11 19.88 6.78
C LEU A 439 -1.37 20.99 5.74
N PRO A 440 -2.46 20.93 4.95
CA PRO A 440 -2.79 22.00 4.02
C PRO A 440 -2.80 23.38 4.70
N LEU A 441 -2.17 24.39 4.07
CA LEU A 441 -2.08 25.75 4.63
C LEU A 441 -3.47 26.34 4.95
N GLN A 442 -4.40 26.09 4.05
CA GLN A 442 -5.82 26.42 4.22
C GLN A 442 -6.58 25.10 4.33
N PRO A 443 -6.68 24.53 5.53
CA PRO A 443 -7.38 23.28 5.72
C PRO A 443 -8.86 23.47 5.39
N VAL A 444 -9.42 22.52 4.66
CA VAL A 444 -10.84 22.47 4.32
C VAL A 444 -11.38 21.17 4.88
N ALA A 445 -12.49 21.24 5.60
CA ALA A 445 -13.17 20.05 6.12
C ALA A 445 -13.47 19.08 4.97
N GLN A 446 -13.23 17.80 5.22
CA GLN A 446 -13.41 16.71 4.27
C GLN A 446 -12.59 16.80 2.97
N ALA A 447 -11.52 17.59 2.94
CA ALA A 447 -10.59 17.60 1.81
C ALA A 447 -9.88 16.24 1.61
N ARG A 448 -9.70 15.50 2.71
CA ARG A 448 -9.02 14.20 2.75
C ARG A 448 -7.60 14.25 2.19
N PHE A 449 -6.86 15.29 2.55
CA PHE A 449 -5.45 15.45 2.20
C PHE A 449 -4.64 14.21 2.62
N GLY A 450 -3.84 13.66 1.71
CA GLY A 450 -3.13 12.41 1.94
C GLY A 450 -3.89 11.14 1.54
N SER A 451 -4.98 11.24 0.77
CA SER A 451 -5.74 10.06 0.31
C SER A 451 -4.94 9.14 -0.62
N VAL A 452 -4.11 9.73 -1.48
CA VAL A 452 -3.21 9.05 -2.41
C VAL A 452 -1.89 9.80 -2.39
N LEU A 453 -0.78 9.05 -2.44
CA LEU A 453 0.57 9.56 -2.42
C LEU A 453 1.34 8.97 -3.60
N ALA A 454 2.12 9.82 -4.26
CA ALA A 454 3.15 9.40 -5.21
C ALA A 454 4.39 10.24 -4.96
N CYS A 455 5.57 9.63 -4.98
CA CYS A 455 6.79 10.37 -4.69
C CYS A 455 7.99 9.87 -5.48
N THR A 456 8.93 10.78 -5.69
CA THR A 456 10.28 10.52 -6.16
C THR A 456 11.26 10.79 -5.00
N SER A 457 12.56 10.73 -5.29
CA SER A 457 13.59 11.19 -4.34
C SER A 457 13.53 12.70 -4.05
N ASP A 458 12.89 13.47 -4.92
CA ASP A 458 12.87 14.94 -4.84
C ASP A 458 11.48 15.51 -4.58
N ILE A 459 10.42 14.84 -5.04
CA ILE A 459 9.05 15.37 -5.02
C ILE A 459 8.11 14.43 -4.27
N ILE A 460 7.17 15.01 -3.53
CA ILE A 460 6.00 14.32 -2.99
C ILE A 460 4.74 14.97 -3.60
N ALA A 461 3.93 14.17 -4.29
CA ALA A 461 2.60 14.56 -4.73
C ALA A 461 1.54 13.98 -3.80
N ILE A 462 0.62 14.83 -3.35
CA ILE A 462 -0.37 14.52 -2.33
C ILE A 462 -1.75 14.90 -2.85
N SER A 463 -2.66 13.94 -2.92
CA SER A 463 -4.05 14.22 -3.31
C SER A 463 -4.89 14.69 -2.12
N ALA A 464 -5.78 15.64 -2.37
CA ALA A 464 -6.95 15.94 -1.55
C ALA A 464 -8.19 15.89 -2.46
N PRO A 465 -8.75 14.68 -2.71
CA PRO A 465 -9.81 14.50 -3.69
C PRO A 465 -11.16 15.09 -3.26
N GLY A 466 -11.31 15.49 -1.99
CA GLY A 466 -12.56 16.00 -1.45
C GLY A 466 -13.64 14.92 -1.33
N THR A 467 -14.90 15.37 -1.29
CA THR A 467 -16.08 14.50 -1.31
C THR A 467 -17.13 15.04 -2.26
N THR A 468 -17.94 14.14 -2.83
CA THR A 468 -19.07 14.48 -3.72
C THR A 468 -20.16 15.30 -3.03
N TYR A 469 -20.30 15.17 -1.71
CA TYR A 469 -21.35 15.82 -0.93
C TYR A 469 -21.19 17.34 -0.79
N TYR A 470 -19.95 17.84 -0.89
CA TYR A 470 -19.66 19.26 -0.62
C TYR A 470 -19.14 20.00 -1.85
N SER A 471 -19.28 19.43 -3.05
CA SER A 471 -18.78 20.02 -4.31
C SER A 471 -17.29 20.39 -4.31
N ASN A 472 -16.51 19.85 -3.36
CA ASN A 472 -15.09 20.11 -3.26
C ASN A 472 -14.40 19.52 -4.49
N GLN A 473 -13.86 20.39 -5.34
CA GLN A 473 -13.00 19.99 -6.42
C GLN A 473 -11.73 19.36 -5.86
N GLY A 474 -11.32 18.24 -6.44
CA GLY A 474 -10.07 17.58 -6.06
C GLY A 474 -8.87 18.49 -6.32
N LYS A 475 -7.88 18.42 -5.42
CA LYS A 475 -6.61 19.15 -5.53
C LYS A 475 -5.44 18.19 -5.42
N ILE A 476 -4.34 18.50 -6.12
CA ILE A 476 -3.05 17.87 -5.87
C ILE A 476 -2.08 18.93 -5.34
N TYR A 477 -1.36 18.58 -4.29
CA TYR A 477 -0.32 19.40 -3.70
C TYR A 477 1.03 18.77 -4.05
N ILE A 478 1.96 19.57 -4.55
CA ILE A 478 3.32 19.15 -4.90
C ILE A 478 4.30 19.78 -3.92
N PHE A 479 5.17 18.95 -3.34
CA PHE A 479 6.18 19.34 -2.36
C PHE A 479 7.57 18.91 -2.81
N ASN A 480 8.55 19.80 -2.65
CA ASN A 480 9.95 19.44 -2.78
C ASN A 480 10.48 18.89 -1.45
N ARG A 481 11.09 17.71 -1.47
CA ARG A 481 11.66 17.07 -0.27
C ARG A 481 12.82 17.86 0.33
N SER A 482 13.56 18.61 -0.49
CA SER A 482 14.67 19.46 -0.04
C SER A 482 14.23 20.63 0.83
N GLU A 483 12.95 21.01 0.78
CA GLU A 483 12.39 22.11 1.57
C GLU A 483 11.84 21.62 2.93
N ILE A 484 11.86 20.31 3.18
CA ILE A 484 11.42 19.73 4.45
C ILE A 484 12.51 19.94 5.51
N SER A 485 12.24 20.82 6.45
CA SER A 485 13.04 20.97 7.67
C SER A 485 12.57 19.99 8.74
N TRP A 486 13.50 19.19 9.28
CA TRP A 486 13.23 18.21 10.35
C TRP A 486 13.22 18.83 11.75
N GLY A 487 13.24 20.16 11.84
CA GLY A 487 13.48 20.88 13.09
C GLY A 487 14.91 20.68 13.61
N VAL A 488 15.38 21.57 14.48
CA VAL A 488 16.64 21.35 15.21
C VAL A 488 16.28 20.68 16.54
N PRO A 489 16.96 19.61 16.98
CA PRO A 489 16.85 19.17 18.36
C PRO A 489 17.25 20.33 19.26
N GLY A 490 16.34 20.81 20.12
CA GLY A 490 16.65 21.90 21.03
C GLY A 490 17.91 21.58 21.85
N PRO A 491 18.77 22.58 22.17
CA PRO A 491 19.94 22.32 23.00
C PRO A 491 19.49 21.70 24.32
N THR A 492 20.11 20.58 24.69
CA THR A 492 19.89 19.94 25.99
C THR A 492 20.26 20.94 27.07
N ILE A 493 19.26 21.50 27.75
CA ILE A 493 19.52 22.33 28.93
C ILE A 493 19.97 21.36 30.02
N THR A 494 21.29 21.21 30.18
CA THR A 494 21.86 20.63 31.39
C THR A 494 21.54 21.57 32.54
N THR A 495 20.45 21.30 33.26
CA THR A 495 20.18 21.92 34.54
C THR A 495 21.25 21.44 35.52
N THR A 496 22.31 22.23 35.66
CA THR A 496 23.25 22.07 36.76
C THR A 496 22.49 22.43 38.02
N THR A 497 22.09 21.42 38.78
CA THR A 497 21.46 21.60 40.09
C THR A 497 22.47 22.23 41.03
N ILE A 498 22.29 23.51 41.32
CA ILE A 498 23.00 24.14 42.44
C ILE A 498 22.38 23.56 43.71
N GLN A 499 23.15 22.76 44.45
CA GLN A 499 22.76 22.31 45.78
C GLN A 499 22.55 23.52 46.70
N PRO A 500 21.47 23.58 47.49
CA PRO A 500 21.32 24.63 48.49
C PRO A 500 22.36 24.44 49.61
N PRO A 501 22.89 25.53 50.19
CA PRO A 501 23.89 25.45 51.24
C PRO A 501 23.29 24.80 52.49
N SER A 502 24.06 23.87 53.06
CA SER A 502 23.74 23.16 54.30
C SER A 502 23.60 24.14 55.47
N ALA A 503 22.48 24.03 56.20
CA ALA A 503 22.29 24.70 57.47
C ALA A 503 23.23 24.14 58.54
N ASN A 504 23.94 25.02 59.24
CA ASN A 504 24.43 24.77 60.60
C ASN A 504 24.44 26.09 61.40
N SER A 505 23.66 26.08 62.48
CA SER A 505 23.84 26.68 63.83
C SER A 505 24.81 27.87 63.99
N THR A 506 24.49 28.98 64.68
CA THR A 506 24.13 29.09 66.11
C THR A 506 23.78 30.55 66.49
N THR A 507 22.78 30.70 67.38
CA THR A 507 22.61 31.64 68.54
C THR A 507 22.82 33.17 68.44
N GLU A 508 21.88 33.86 69.13
CA GLU A 508 22.00 35.17 69.82
C GLU A 508 22.04 36.43 68.93
N SER A 509 21.41 37.57 69.23
CA SER A 509 20.61 38.05 70.35
C SER A 509 19.78 39.28 69.93
N ASP A 510 18.78 39.60 70.75
CA ASP A 510 18.34 40.95 71.12
C ASP A 510 17.45 41.84 70.21
N VAL A 511 16.24 42.06 70.76
CA VAL A 511 15.66 43.37 71.14
C VAL A 511 14.99 44.23 70.03
N ALA A 512 13.68 44.36 70.19
CA ALA A 512 12.74 45.35 69.64
C ALA A 512 13.13 46.82 70.06
N PRO A 513 12.55 47.95 69.56
CA PRO A 513 11.12 48.09 69.28
C PRO A 513 10.64 49.15 68.24
N SER A 514 9.35 49.02 67.88
CA SER A 514 8.28 50.04 67.80
C SER A 514 8.27 51.22 66.79
N GLN A 515 7.03 51.47 66.33
CA GLN A 515 6.39 52.71 65.78
C GLN A 515 6.70 53.05 64.30
N GLY A 516 5.76 53.47 63.45
CA GLY A 516 4.40 53.99 63.57
C GLY A 516 4.24 55.22 62.64
N GLU A 517 3.07 55.40 62.00
CA GLU A 517 2.62 56.56 61.16
C GLU A 517 3.16 56.62 59.71
N ILE A 518 2.38 56.71 58.61
CA ILE A 518 1.17 57.48 58.20
C ILE A 518 1.37 58.99 58.12
N ALA A 519 1.41 59.56 56.90
CA ALA A 519 0.63 60.75 56.50
C ALA A 519 0.81 61.11 54.99
N ALA A 520 -0.34 61.13 54.27
CA ALA A 520 -0.93 62.11 53.32
C ALA A 520 -0.04 62.99 52.39
N PRO A 521 -0.57 63.58 51.29
CA PRO A 521 -1.85 64.30 51.19
C PRO A 521 -3.05 63.49 50.66
#